data_AF-A0A212KRK9-F1
#
_entry.id   AF-A0A212KRK9-F1
#
_cell.length_a   1.000
_cell.length_b   1.000
_cell.length_c   1.000
_cell.angle_alpha   90.00
_cell.angle_beta   90.00
_cell.angle_gamma   90.00
#
_symmetry.space_group_name_H-M   'P 1'
#
loop_
_entity.id
_entity.type
_entity.pdbx_description
1 polymer ?
#
loop_
_entity_poly.entity_id
_entity_poly.type
_entity_poly.pdbx_seq_one_letter_code
_entity_poly.pdbx_strand_id
1 'polypeptide(L)'
;MPRILLWLLLLNLSTLSTCVANQESPSKISQNEQNALETFFRKILLDSSMGYTFFGEKPSNLYEMSTMSAHSKMIPGTDEHREYTYNQNALRVWNKLPKNSNSAKFILNTQTPSGIVLINKKSFLNVVKKNIRLFQYILGTEVSPESLLREMTSPTADIGKILHNNDALLGIVLGYGAENAIAYERGKEILKPLEGKAMPTFPYRIKQFGESPEETLATLKKYYASKQKADLLSKFSYQSVVDELDNLFNPQEELYRQFPSTPPYIGFTALKTSQESQKLISSYRKTHNIILEKRKSPHLLEELFEKFSCLPRTIENNPSNFELISEKDKDALINQLALYIWTNFLADDEDAYEAFMEGFDKVRSNGLQIDLSAYDDITIFDSFSNSLYPEIRKKELLAQELLRKYQDDKSFNSLVSKRLFTQTLHEGNAPAIDRTTVSVSAYYQVTNANENEIESTSKFNKPKQIKLSETIPGFAHGLLGMKVGEVREIIIHPCFAYGFENVYGEGKPLFITIELVEIFTNDDALDESFPRLIPFDLVQTLLKHSISSYEDYEKANQKYATLNGIRIANFYYKAQKYFSLEDLQKKLKKLKNGKCLQIESQEELLNQFHLDLYSQNSFSSF
;
A
#
# COMPACT_ATOMS: atom_id res chain seq x y z
N MET A 1 15.56 -66.61 -38.47
CA MET A 1 15.04 -66.29 -37.12
C MET A 1 16.13 -66.40 -36.03
N PRO A 2 17.12 -65.48 -35.98
CA PRO A 2 17.82 -65.22 -34.71
C PRO A 2 18.18 -63.73 -34.48
N ARG A 3 17.39 -62.78 -35.02
CA ARG A 3 17.63 -61.33 -34.84
C ARG A 3 16.65 -60.62 -33.91
N ILE A 4 15.55 -61.28 -33.52
CA ILE A 4 14.54 -60.72 -32.60
C ILE A 4 14.85 -61.07 -31.13
N LEU A 5 15.52 -62.20 -30.86
CA LEU A 5 15.87 -62.56 -29.48
C LEU A 5 17.00 -61.72 -28.86
N LEU A 6 17.91 -61.16 -29.67
CA LEU A 6 18.99 -60.30 -29.17
C LEU A 6 18.50 -58.89 -28.79
N TRP A 7 17.41 -58.42 -29.40
CA TRP A 7 16.80 -57.13 -29.08
C TRP A 7 15.91 -57.18 -27.84
N LEU A 8 15.28 -58.32 -27.54
CA LEU A 8 14.46 -58.48 -26.32
C LEU A 8 15.28 -58.69 -25.04
N LEU A 9 16.55 -59.09 -25.16
CA LEU A 9 17.48 -59.20 -24.02
C LEU A 9 18.23 -57.89 -23.72
N LEU A 10 18.34 -56.97 -24.70
CA LEU A 10 18.89 -55.62 -24.49
C LEU A 10 17.83 -54.60 -24.03
N LEU A 11 16.54 -54.89 -24.21
CA LEU A 11 15.43 -54.07 -23.69
C LEU A 11 15.01 -54.41 -22.25
N ASN A 12 15.57 -55.48 -21.65
CA ASN A 12 15.30 -55.87 -20.25
C ASN A 12 16.49 -55.67 -19.29
N LEU A 13 17.55 -54.98 -19.72
CA LEU A 13 18.67 -54.57 -18.86
C LEU A 13 18.80 -53.05 -18.71
N SER A 14 17.80 -52.27 -19.14
CA SER A 14 17.71 -50.82 -18.89
C SER A 14 16.62 -50.43 -17.88
N THR A 15 15.94 -51.38 -17.24
CA THR A 15 14.90 -51.12 -16.23
C THR A 15 15.35 -51.40 -14.78
N LEU A 16 16.66 -51.48 -14.55
CA LEU A 16 17.26 -51.51 -13.22
C LEU A 16 18.51 -50.60 -13.19
N SER A 17 18.32 -49.35 -13.57
CA SER A 17 19.21 -48.27 -13.12
C SER A 17 18.32 -47.17 -12.56
N THR A 18 18.16 -47.27 -11.24
CA THR A 18 17.86 -46.19 -10.31
C THR A 18 16.84 -45.13 -10.76
N CYS A 19 15.68 -45.17 -10.09
CA CYS A 19 15.12 -43.94 -9.53
C CYS A 19 16.21 -43.19 -8.76
N VAL A 20 17.09 -42.48 -9.45
CA VAL A 20 17.69 -41.28 -8.89
C VAL A 20 16.60 -40.25 -9.06
N ALA A 21 15.76 -40.12 -8.01
CA ALA A 21 15.15 -38.83 -7.74
C ALA A 21 16.24 -37.80 -7.98
N ASN A 22 16.03 -36.83 -8.89
CA ASN A 22 16.95 -35.72 -9.11
C ASN A 22 17.39 -35.22 -7.72
N GLN A 23 18.55 -35.67 -7.26
CA GLN A 23 19.24 -35.07 -6.14
C GLN A 23 19.84 -33.83 -6.76
N GLU A 24 19.01 -32.81 -6.93
CA GLU A 24 19.50 -31.46 -7.09
C GLU A 24 20.48 -31.25 -5.94
N SER A 25 21.75 -31.00 -6.29
CA SER A 25 22.79 -30.69 -5.31
C SER A 25 22.24 -29.65 -4.33
N PRO A 26 22.46 -29.82 -3.01
CA PRO A 26 21.95 -28.85 -2.04
C PRO A 26 22.56 -27.47 -2.34
N SER A 27 21.76 -26.52 -2.81
CA SER A 27 22.23 -25.13 -3.00
C SER A 27 22.54 -24.49 -1.65
N LYS A 28 23.83 -24.27 -1.44
CA LYS A 28 24.36 -23.73 -0.20
C LYS A 28 23.79 -22.34 0.07
N ILE A 29 23.51 -22.05 1.34
CA ILE A 29 23.16 -20.70 1.82
C ILE A 29 24.22 -20.26 2.82
N SER A 30 24.55 -18.98 2.82
CA SER A 30 25.50 -18.42 3.78
C SER A 30 24.87 -18.16 5.14
N GLN A 31 25.69 -17.96 6.18
CA GLN A 31 25.19 -17.59 7.51
C GLN A 31 24.39 -16.27 7.48
N ASN A 32 24.78 -15.30 6.65
CA ASN A 32 24.08 -14.01 6.54
C ASN A 32 22.73 -14.17 5.84
N GLU A 33 22.65 -15.01 4.81
CA GLU A 33 21.40 -15.37 4.14
C GLU A 33 20.45 -16.12 5.09
N GLN A 34 20.99 -17.03 5.92
CA GLN A 34 20.22 -17.71 6.96
C GLN A 34 19.68 -16.72 8.00
N ASN A 35 20.52 -15.80 8.48
CA ASN A 35 20.11 -14.75 9.41
C ASN A 35 19.05 -13.82 8.80
N ALA A 36 19.16 -13.51 7.51
CA ALA A 36 18.16 -12.74 6.78
C ALA A 36 16.81 -13.45 6.75
N LEU A 37 16.80 -14.74 6.37
CA LEU A 37 15.60 -15.57 6.38
C LEU A 37 14.96 -15.66 7.76
N GLU A 38 15.77 -15.93 8.79
CA GLU A 38 15.30 -16.05 10.17
C GLU A 38 14.69 -14.74 10.66
N THR A 39 15.35 -13.60 10.43
CA THR A 39 14.85 -12.27 10.81
C THR A 39 13.54 -11.96 10.11
N PHE A 40 13.48 -12.19 8.80
CA PHE A 40 12.29 -11.99 7.99
C PHE A 40 11.12 -12.83 8.49
N PHE A 41 11.30 -14.15 8.65
CA PHE A 41 10.23 -15.03 9.07
C PHE A 41 9.81 -14.82 10.52
N ARG A 42 10.73 -14.46 11.42
CA ARG A 42 10.36 -14.03 12.78
C ARG A 42 9.44 -12.83 12.74
N LYS A 43 9.80 -11.81 11.96
CA LYS A 43 8.98 -10.60 11.83
C LYS A 43 7.60 -10.93 11.27
N ILE A 44 7.53 -11.57 10.11
CA ILE A 44 6.23 -11.81 9.46
C ILE A 44 5.39 -12.84 10.23
N LEU A 45 5.96 -13.85 10.89
CA LEU A 45 5.17 -14.88 11.58
C LEU A 45 4.85 -14.53 13.04
N LEU A 46 5.75 -13.85 13.74
CA LEU A 46 5.60 -13.63 15.18
C LEU A 46 5.07 -12.23 15.50
N ASP A 47 5.31 -11.26 14.62
CA ASP A 47 4.91 -9.87 14.82
C ASP A 47 3.79 -9.43 13.86
N SER A 48 3.32 -10.35 13.01
CA SER A 48 2.17 -10.15 12.12
C SER A 48 1.08 -11.21 12.29
N SER A 49 -0.07 -11.00 11.64
CA SER A 49 -1.18 -11.96 11.65
C SER A 49 -0.92 -13.24 10.84
N MET A 50 0.18 -13.33 10.07
CA MET A 50 0.56 -14.56 9.36
C MET A 50 0.86 -15.74 10.28
N GLY A 51 1.32 -15.50 11.51
CA GLY A 51 1.52 -16.56 12.51
C GLY A 51 0.27 -17.38 12.78
N TYR A 52 -0.91 -16.76 12.65
CA TYR A 52 -2.20 -17.41 12.91
C TYR A 52 -2.60 -18.36 11.79
N THR A 53 -2.07 -18.14 10.59
CA THR A 53 -2.16 -19.07 9.47
C THR A 53 -1.14 -20.20 9.64
N PHE A 54 0.11 -19.86 9.99
CA PHE A 54 1.21 -20.81 10.04
C PHE A 54 1.15 -21.79 11.23
N PHE A 55 0.87 -21.28 12.43
CA PHE A 55 0.77 -22.06 13.66
C PHE A 55 -0.67 -22.46 14.01
N GLY A 56 -1.65 -21.78 13.42
CA GLY A 56 -3.07 -21.97 13.73
C GLY A 56 -3.88 -22.53 12.56
N GLU A 57 -5.16 -22.19 12.60
CA GLU A 57 -6.18 -22.70 11.67
C GLU A 57 -6.62 -21.67 10.62
N LYS A 58 -6.08 -20.44 10.65
CA LYS A 58 -6.48 -19.39 9.71
C LYS A 58 -6.19 -19.86 8.27
N PRO A 59 -7.17 -19.81 7.34
CA PRO A 59 -7.04 -20.28 5.96
C PRO A 59 -5.95 -19.55 5.16
N SER A 60 -5.92 -18.23 5.22
CA SER A 60 -4.88 -17.43 4.58
C SER A 60 -4.60 -16.13 5.33
N ASN A 61 -3.53 -15.46 4.90
CA ASN A 61 -3.17 -14.13 5.35
C ASN A 61 -2.55 -13.34 4.21
N LEU A 62 -2.80 -12.03 4.22
CA LEU A 62 -2.17 -11.05 3.34
C LEU A 62 -1.26 -10.17 4.19
N TYR A 63 0.02 -10.15 3.87
CA TYR A 63 0.98 -9.22 4.44
C TYR A 63 1.34 -8.19 3.38
N GLU A 64 0.85 -6.98 3.58
CA GLU A 64 1.30 -5.82 2.83
C GLU A 64 2.75 -5.55 3.21
N MET A 65 3.67 -5.83 2.29
CA MET A 65 4.96 -5.19 2.34
C MET A 65 4.74 -3.73 1.98
N SER A 66 5.34 -2.80 2.74
CA SER A 66 5.49 -1.41 2.28
C SER A 66 5.95 -1.46 0.82
N THR A 67 5.14 -0.92 -0.09
CA THR A 67 5.28 -1.12 -1.53
C THR A 67 6.73 -0.99 -1.98
N MET A 68 7.17 -1.97 -2.78
CA MET A 68 8.50 -2.13 -3.38
C MET A 68 8.99 -0.96 -4.26
N SER A 69 8.30 0.18 -4.28
CA SER A 69 8.81 1.42 -4.88
C SER A 69 9.80 2.18 -3.98
N ALA A 70 10.05 1.68 -2.75
CA ALA A 70 10.73 2.42 -1.70
C ALA A 70 12.23 2.13 -1.49
N HIS A 71 12.92 1.37 -2.37
CA HIS A 71 14.39 1.57 -2.46
C HIS A 71 14.70 3.06 -2.69
N SER A 72 13.78 3.78 -3.35
CA SER A 72 14.02 5.11 -3.88
C SER A 72 14.11 6.25 -2.85
N LYS A 73 13.92 6.00 -1.54
CA LYS A 73 13.94 7.09 -0.52
C LYS A 73 14.49 6.71 0.85
N MET A 74 14.90 5.46 1.09
CA MET A 74 15.38 5.05 2.42
C MET A 74 16.81 5.52 2.64
N ILE A 75 17.12 6.06 3.82
CA ILE A 75 18.47 6.52 4.15
C ILE A 75 19.31 5.30 4.59
N PRO A 76 20.46 5.02 3.95
CA PRO A 76 21.38 3.99 4.40
C PRO A 76 21.73 4.14 5.89
N GLY A 77 21.59 3.04 6.64
CA GLY A 77 21.87 3.01 8.08
C GLY A 77 20.65 3.14 8.99
N THR A 78 19.47 3.51 8.48
CA THR A 78 18.24 3.52 9.29
C THR A 78 17.67 2.12 9.48
N ASP A 79 16.73 1.99 10.43
CA ASP A 79 15.98 0.76 10.68
C ASP A 79 15.16 0.32 9.46
N GLU A 80 14.57 1.27 8.72
CA GLU A 80 13.80 0.99 7.51
C GLU A 80 14.69 0.45 6.40
N HIS A 81 15.84 1.09 6.16
CA HIS A 81 16.79 0.60 5.17
C HIS A 81 17.31 -0.80 5.55
N ARG A 82 17.62 -1.03 6.84
CA ARG A 82 18.04 -2.35 7.33
C ARG A 82 16.95 -3.39 7.09
N GLU A 83 15.74 -3.13 7.55
CA GLU A 83 14.61 -4.03 7.37
C GLU A 83 14.40 -4.36 5.89
N TYR A 84 14.44 -3.35 5.04
CA TYR A 84 14.29 -3.51 3.61
C TYR A 84 15.37 -4.43 3.02
N THR A 85 16.64 -4.20 3.36
CA THR A 85 17.77 -5.05 2.94
C THR A 85 17.57 -6.50 3.39
N TYR A 86 17.16 -6.73 4.63
CA TYR A 86 16.89 -8.07 5.17
C TYR A 86 15.73 -8.76 4.43
N ASN A 87 14.64 -8.04 4.20
CA ASN A 87 13.46 -8.57 3.52
C ASN A 87 13.77 -8.95 2.06
N GLN A 88 14.46 -8.09 1.31
CA GLN A 88 14.81 -8.39 -0.09
C GLN A 88 15.75 -9.59 -0.19
N ASN A 89 16.76 -9.66 0.68
CA ASN A 89 17.66 -10.81 0.71
C ASN A 89 16.94 -12.10 1.11
N ALA A 90 16.09 -12.04 2.14
CA ALA A 90 15.29 -13.19 2.55
C ALA A 90 14.39 -13.70 1.41
N LEU A 91 13.68 -12.81 0.71
CA LEU A 91 12.82 -13.17 -0.42
C LEU A 91 13.62 -13.73 -1.60
N ARG A 92 14.77 -13.13 -1.92
CA ARG A 92 15.69 -13.64 -2.95
C ARG A 92 16.11 -15.06 -2.64
N VAL A 93 16.60 -15.31 -1.42
CA VAL A 93 17.03 -16.64 -0.98
C VAL A 93 15.84 -17.60 -1.00
N TRP A 94 14.71 -17.20 -0.40
CA TRP A 94 13.48 -18.00 -0.37
C TRP A 94 13.00 -18.43 -1.76
N ASN A 95 13.10 -17.55 -2.75
CA ASN A 95 12.69 -17.85 -4.12
C ASN A 95 13.65 -18.79 -4.87
N LYS A 96 14.93 -18.83 -4.46
CA LYS A 96 15.93 -19.77 -4.99
C LYS A 96 15.86 -21.16 -4.34
N LEU A 97 15.21 -21.30 -3.18
CA LEU A 97 15.09 -22.58 -2.49
C LEU A 97 14.14 -23.55 -3.24
N PRO A 98 14.53 -24.82 -3.44
CA PRO A 98 13.69 -25.83 -4.06
C PRO A 98 12.53 -26.17 -3.13
N LYS A 99 11.31 -26.08 -3.67
CA LYS A 99 10.08 -26.31 -2.93
C LYS A 99 9.39 -27.54 -3.51
N ASN A 100 9.10 -28.54 -2.68
CA ASN A 100 8.21 -29.62 -3.08
C ASN A 100 6.74 -29.15 -2.96
N SER A 101 6.30 -28.39 -3.96
CA SER A 101 4.99 -27.73 -4.01
C SER A 101 3.81 -28.68 -3.86
N ASN A 102 3.95 -29.94 -4.28
CA ASN A 102 2.90 -30.96 -4.18
C ASN A 102 2.65 -31.45 -2.75
N SER A 103 3.69 -31.47 -1.90
CA SER A 103 3.58 -31.95 -0.51
C SER A 103 3.45 -30.84 0.52
N ALA A 104 3.76 -29.59 0.15
CA ALA A 104 3.78 -28.46 1.08
C ALA A 104 2.40 -28.22 1.69
N LYS A 105 2.32 -28.16 3.02
CA LYS A 105 1.09 -27.83 3.77
C LYS A 105 0.68 -26.36 3.58
N PHE A 106 1.68 -25.51 3.36
CA PHE A 106 1.53 -24.07 3.19
C PHE A 106 2.03 -23.62 1.82
N ILE A 107 1.45 -22.54 1.31
CA ILE A 107 1.90 -21.85 0.11
C ILE A 107 2.26 -20.42 0.53
N LEU A 108 3.49 -20.00 0.24
CA LEU A 108 3.93 -18.61 0.39
C LEU A 108 4.14 -18.03 -1.01
N ASN A 109 3.23 -17.15 -1.44
CA ASN A 109 3.33 -16.45 -2.70
C ASN A 109 3.84 -15.03 -2.44
N THR A 110 5.01 -14.72 -2.97
CA THR A 110 5.70 -13.43 -2.76
C THR A 110 5.67 -12.55 -4.01
N GLN A 111 4.98 -12.97 -5.07
CA GLN A 111 5.02 -12.31 -6.39
C GLN A 111 3.71 -11.57 -6.69
N THR A 112 2.78 -11.47 -5.74
CA THR A 112 1.46 -10.90 -5.99
C THR A 112 1.47 -9.37 -5.92
N PRO A 113 0.69 -8.67 -6.76
CA PRO A 113 0.48 -7.22 -6.63
C PRO A 113 -0.09 -6.81 -5.26
N SER A 114 -0.81 -7.73 -4.59
CA SER A 114 -1.42 -7.51 -3.28
C SER A 114 -0.45 -7.66 -2.10
N GLY A 115 0.80 -8.05 -2.33
CA GLY A 115 1.83 -8.29 -1.29
C GLY A 115 2.23 -9.75 -1.13
N ILE A 116 2.60 -10.16 0.08
CA ILE A 116 2.93 -11.56 0.39
C ILE A 116 1.66 -12.28 0.88
N VAL A 117 1.35 -13.40 0.25
CA VAL A 117 0.19 -14.24 0.60
C VAL A 117 0.69 -15.54 1.22
N LEU A 118 0.23 -15.83 2.43
CA LEU A 118 0.43 -17.13 3.08
C LEU A 118 -0.88 -17.89 3.12
N ILE A 119 -0.92 -19.10 2.56
CA ILE A 119 -2.12 -19.96 2.53
C ILE A 119 -1.84 -21.28 3.23
N ASN A 120 -2.69 -21.64 4.18
CA ASN A 120 -2.76 -22.99 4.73
C ASN A 120 -3.72 -23.82 3.87
N LYS A 121 -3.19 -24.69 3.00
CA LYS A 121 -3.99 -25.38 1.96
C LYS A 121 -5.20 -26.11 2.54
N LYS A 122 -5.00 -26.86 3.63
CA LYS A 122 -6.06 -27.65 4.27
C LYS A 122 -7.14 -26.75 4.86
N SER A 123 -6.74 -25.73 5.61
CA SER A 123 -7.71 -24.79 6.20
C SER A 123 -8.46 -24.01 5.13
N PHE A 124 -7.78 -23.54 4.10
CA PHE A 124 -8.38 -22.84 2.97
C PHE A 124 -9.45 -23.68 2.27
N LEU A 125 -9.10 -24.89 1.83
CA LEU A 125 -10.04 -25.78 1.14
C LEU A 125 -11.26 -26.09 2.02
N ASN A 126 -11.05 -26.33 3.32
CA ASN A 126 -12.14 -26.58 4.26
C ASN A 126 -13.07 -25.36 4.43
N VAL A 127 -12.51 -24.17 4.59
CA VAL A 127 -13.28 -22.93 4.79
C VAL A 127 -14.07 -22.57 3.53
N VAL A 128 -13.46 -22.66 2.35
CA VAL A 128 -14.15 -22.40 1.08
C VAL A 128 -15.23 -23.47 0.85
N LYS A 129 -14.94 -24.76 1.07
CA LYS A 129 -15.92 -25.84 0.95
C LYS A 129 -17.13 -25.64 1.88
N LYS A 130 -16.91 -25.24 3.13
CA LYS A 130 -17.99 -24.96 4.10
C LYS A 130 -18.90 -23.83 3.61
N ASN A 131 -18.36 -22.86 2.88
CA ASN A 131 -19.06 -21.66 2.42
C ASN A 131 -19.33 -21.65 0.90
N ILE A 132 -19.16 -22.78 0.20
CA ILE A 132 -19.07 -22.82 -1.26
C ILE A 132 -20.29 -22.21 -1.97
N ARG A 133 -21.49 -22.32 -1.38
CA ARG A 133 -22.71 -21.73 -1.94
C ARG A 133 -22.64 -20.21 -2.05
N LEU A 134 -22.04 -19.55 -1.06
CA LEU A 134 -21.85 -18.09 -1.10
C LEU A 134 -20.80 -17.70 -2.14
N PHE A 135 -19.71 -18.46 -2.23
CA PHE A 135 -18.71 -18.25 -3.29
C PHE A 135 -19.31 -18.44 -4.67
N GLN A 136 -20.08 -19.51 -4.90
CA GLN A 136 -20.74 -19.77 -6.19
C GLN A 136 -21.83 -18.75 -6.53
N TYR A 137 -22.50 -18.20 -5.52
CA TYR A 137 -23.48 -17.13 -5.71
C TYR A 137 -22.84 -15.84 -6.23
N ILE A 138 -21.63 -15.51 -5.76
CA ILE A 138 -20.94 -14.25 -6.09
C ILE A 138 -20.00 -14.40 -7.30
N LEU A 139 -19.31 -15.54 -7.41
CA LEU A 139 -18.26 -15.79 -8.40
C LEU A 139 -18.72 -16.69 -9.55
N GLY A 140 -19.88 -17.34 -9.45
CA GLY A 140 -20.43 -18.26 -10.46
C GLY A 140 -20.37 -19.74 -10.07
N THR A 141 -21.23 -20.55 -10.69
CA THR A 141 -21.47 -21.97 -10.30
C THR A 141 -20.28 -22.89 -10.48
N GLU A 142 -19.38 -22.56 -11.39
CA GLU A 142 -18.21 -23.39 -11.73
C GLU A 142 -17.07 -23.29 -10.72
N VAL A 143 -17.14 -22.34 -9.77
CA VAL A 143 -16.11 -22.19 -8.74
C VAL A 143 -16.13 -23.40 -7.80
N SER A 144 -14.93 -23.94 -7.56
CA SER A 144 -14.63 -25.00 -6.62
C SER A 144 -13.54 -24.55 -5.63
N PRO A 145 -13.42 -25.16 -4.44
CA PRO A 145 -12.33 -24.87 -3.52
C PRO A 145 -10.95 -25.01 -4.19
N GLU A 146 -10.78 -26.02 -5.04
CA GLU A 146 -9.53 -26.30 -5.74
C GLU A 146 -9.25 -25.31 -6.87
N SER A 147 -10.26 -24.88 -7.63
CA SER A 147 -10.08 -23.84 -8.65
C SER A 147 -9.72 -22.49 -8.03
N LEU A 148 -10.43 -22.10 -6.97
CA LEU A 148 -10.16 -20.85 -6.27
C LEU A 148 -8.77 -20.84 -5.62
N LEU A 149 -8.34 -21.97 -5.03
CA LEU A 149 -6.99 -22.10 -4.51
C LEU A 149 -5.94 -21.92 -5.62
N ARG A 150 -6.15 -22.53 -6.80
CA ARG A 150 -5.23 -22.36 -7.94
C ARG A 150 -5.13 -20.90 -8.36
N GLU A 151 -6.26 -20.21 -8.53
CA GLU A 151 -6.29 -18.79 -8.91
C GLU A 151 -5.59 -17.90 -7.89
N MET A 152 -5.89 -18.05 -6.60
CA MET A 152 -5.27 -17.28 -5.52
C MET A 152 -3.76 -17.53 -5.35
N THR A 153 -3.25 -18.62 -5.92
CA THR A 153 -1.82 -18.98 -5.86
C THR A 153 -1.05 -18.63 -7.13
N SER A 154 -1.71 -18.04 -8.12
CA SER A 154 -1.04 -17.55 -9.33
C SER A 154 -0.02 -16.45 -8.99
N PRO A 155 1.14 -16.39 -9.65
CA PRO A 155 2.09 -15.29 -9.49
C PRO A 155 1.46 -13.90 -9.71
N THR A 156 0.49 -13.81 -10.62
CA THR A 156 -0.23 -12.58 -10.95
C THR A 156 -1.55 -12.41 -10.20
N ALA A 157 -1.79 -13.21 -9.16
CA ALA A 157 -3.04 -13.20 -8.42
C ALA A 157 -3.30 -11.83 -7.78
N ASP A 158 -4.37 -11.17 -8.21
CA ASP A 158 -4.95 -10.03 -7.50
C ASP A 158 -6.15 -10.57 -6.70
N ILE A 159 -5.95 -10.69 -5.38
CA ILE A 159 -6.95 -11.31 -4.49
C ILE A 159 -8.27 -10.52 -4.51
N GLY A 160 -8.19 -9.19 -4.61
CA GLY A 160 -9.37 -8.34 -4.71
C GLY A 160 -10.17 -8.70 -5.96
N LYS A 161 -9.52 -8.72 -7.13
CA LYS A 161 -10.18 -9.06 -8.40
C LYS A 161 -10.73 -10.47 -8.44
N ILE A 162 -9.98 -11.47 -7.96
CA ILE A 162 -10.42 -12.87 -7.91
C ILE A 162 -11.70 -13.02 -7.08
N LEU A 163 -11.84 -12.23 -6.01
CA LEU A 163 -13.00 -12.26 -5.14
C LEU A 163 -14.06 -11.21 -5.51
N HIS A 164 -14.02 -10.64 -6.72
CA HIS A 164 -14.91 -9.58 -7.20
C HIS A 164 -15.00 -8.37 -6.26
N ASN A 165 -13.90 -8.03 -5.58
CA ASN A 165 -13.80 -6.98 -4.56
C ASN A 165 -14.88 -7.10 -3.47
N ASN A 166 -15.30 -8.33 -3.15
CA ASN A 166 -16.29 -8.62 -2.13
C ASN A 166 -15.62 -8.86 -0.78
N ASP A 167 -15.84 -7.98 0.20
CA ASP A 167 -15.18 -8.07 1.50
C ASP A 167 -15.72 -9.24 2.33
N ALA A 168 -16.96 -9.68 2.12
CA ALA A 168 -17.46 -10.89 2.77
C ALA A 168 -16.65 -12.13 2.35
N LEU A 169 -16.41 -12.32 1.05
CA LEU A 169 -15.54 -13.41 0.57
C LEU A 169 -14.10 -13.25 1.07
N LEU A 170 -13.56 -12.02 1.00
CA LEU A 170 -12.21 -11.71 1.50
C LEU A 170 -12.06 -12.06 2.98
N GLY A 171 -13.02 -11.63 3.82
CA GLY A 171 -13.01 -11.90 5.25
C GLY A 171 -13.09 -13.40 5.56
N ILE A 172 -13.86 -14.15 4.79
CA ILE A 172 -13.94 -15.62 4.91
C ILE A 172 -12.59 -16.27 4.57
N VAL A 173 -11.98 -15.93 3.42
CA VAL A 173 -10.69 -16.53 3.02
C VAL A 173 -9.55 -16.11 3.93
N LEU A 174 -9.63 -14.92 4.55
CA LEU A 174 -8.70 -14.49 5.58
C LEU A 174 -9.05 -15.08 6.95
N GLY A 175 -10.08 -15.90 7.10
CA GLY A 175 -10.36 -16.63 8.34
C GLY A 175 -11.13 -15.88 9.40
N TYR A 176 -11.75 -14.75 9.07
CA TYR A 176 -12.52 -14.00 10.07
C TYR A 176 -13.89 -14.62 10.37
N GLY A 177 -14.30 -15.66 9.64
CA GLY A 177 -15.60 -16.31 9.79
C GLY A 177 -16.63 -15.72 8.85
N ALA A 178 -17.64 -16.52 8.48
CA ALA A 178 -18.66 -16.10 7.53
C ALA A 178 -19.59 -15.06 8.16
N GLU A 179 -20.04 -15.29 9.39
CA GLU A 179 -20.96 -14.37 10.07
C GLU A 179 -20.32 -12.98 10.24
N ASN A 180 -19.05 -12.95 10.64
CA ASN A 180 -18.27 -11.73 10.81
C ASN A 180 -18.00 -10.99 9.50
N ALA A 181 -17.60 -11.72 8.45
CA ALA A 181 -17.27 -11.11 7.17
C ALA A 181 -18.53 -10.58 6.44
N ILE A 182 -19.64 -11.31 6.52
CA ILE A 182 -20.92 -10.87 5.99
C ILE A 182 -21.45 -9.65 6.76
N ALA A 183 -21.34 -9.65 8.09
CA ALA A 183 -21.70 -8.51 8.92
C ALA A 183 -20.88 -7.26 8.60
N TYR A 184 -19.58 -7.44 8.32
CA TYR A 184 -18.69 -6.36 7.91
C TYR A 184 -19.12 -5.75 6.56
N GLU A 185 -19.34 -6.58 5.53
CA GLU A 185 -19.84 -6.14 4.22
C GLU A 185 -21.16 -5.38 4.36
N ARG A 186 -22.07 -5.93 5.18
CA ARG A 186 -23.36 -5.29 5.46
C ARG A 186 -23.21 -3.96 6.19
N GLY A 187 -22.27 -3.87 7.13
CA GLY A 187 -21.91 -2.63 7.81
C GLY A 187 -21.50 -1.55 6.81
N LYS A 188 -20.67 -1.88 5.82
CA LYS A 188 -20.30 -0.93 4.75
C LYS A 188 -21.51 -0.46 3.95
N GLU A 189 -22.43 -1.35 3.56
CA GLU A 189 -23.66 -0.95 2.86
C GLU A 189 -24.51 0.05 3.68
N ILE A 190 -24.61 -0.17 5.00
CA ILE A 190 -25.36 0.69 5.91
C ILE A 190 -24.64 2.05 6.12
N LEU A 191 -23.31 2.05 6.06
CA LEU A 191 -22.50 3.26 6.18
C LEU A 191 -22.39 4.06 4.89
N LYS A 192 -22.73 3.49 3.74
CA LYS A 192 -22.65 4.13 2.42
C LYS A 192 -23.24 5.54 2.35
N PRO A 193 -24.40 5.86 2.97
CA PRO A 193 -24.92 7.23 2.98
C PRO A 193 -24.05 8.26 3.70
N LEU A 194 -23.11 7.80 4.54
CA LEU A 194 -22.13 8.62 5.24
C LEU A 194 -20.78 8.71 4.52
N GLU A 195 -20.51 7.94 3.47
CA GLU A 195 -19.20 7.95 2.77
C GLU A 195 -18.82 9.33 2.18
N GLY A 196 -19.80 10.22 1.93
CA GLY A 196 -19.57 11.63 1.56
C GLY A 196 -19.14 12.54 2.73
N LYS A 197 -19.09 12.01 3.95
CA LYS A 197 -18.55 12.62 5.17
C LYS A 197 -17.46 11.68 5.68
N ALA A 198 -16.22 11.97 5.29
CA ALA A 198 -15.04 11.20 5.63
C ALA A 198 -15.13 10.50 7.01
N MET A 199 -15.23 9.18 7.00
CA MET A 199 -15.26 8.31 8.17
C MET A 199 -14.48 7.01 7.86
N PRO A 200 -13.92 6.37 8.90
CA PRO A 200 -12.74 5.51 8.80
C PRO A 200 -13.04 4.11 8.26
N THR A 201 -12.06 3.55 7.57
CA THR A 201 -12.02 2.12 7.25
C THR A 201 -12.09 1.29 8.54
N PHE A 202 -13.03 0.35 8.60
CA PHE A 202 -13.09 -0.63 9.67
C PHE A 202 -11.99 -1.69 9.44
N PRO A 203 -11.28 -2.16 10.48
CA PRO A 203 -11.51 -1.94 11.89
C PRO A 203 -10.57 -0.85 12.45
N TYR A 204 -11.15 0.21 13.01
CA TYR A 204 -10.49 1.23 13.84
C TYR A 204 -9.19 1.88 13.30
N ARG A 205 -9.37 3.05 12.66
CA ARG A 205 -8.68 4.27 13.09
C ARG A 205 -9.68 5.41 13.26
N ILE A 206 -10.44 5.38 14.35
CA ILE A 206 -11.23 6.52 14.87
C ILE A 206 -10.26 7.48 15.56
N LYS A 207 -9.32 8.05 14.79
CA LYS A 207 -8.43 9.12 15.28
C LYS A 207 -8.44 10.37 14.40
N GLN A 208 -9.11 10.34 13.25
CA GLN A 208 -9.05 11.46 12.29
C GLN A 208 -10.25 12.42 12.31
N PHE A 209 -11.34 12.14 13.05
CA PHE A 209 -12.53 13.01 13.03
C PHE A 209 -13.09 13.46 14.39
N GLY A 210 -12.51 13.04 15.52
CA GLY A 210 -12.96 13.50 16.83
C GLY A 210 -14.37 13.04 17.27
N GLU A 211 -15.13 12.35 16.41
CA GLU A 211 -16.40 11.71 16.76
C GLU A 211 -16.16 10.28 17.25
N SER A 212 -16.76 9.95 18.39
CA SER A 212 -16.77 8.63 19.03
C SER A 212 -17.64 7.61 18.27
N PRO A 213 -17.39 6.29 18.38
CA PRO A 213 -18.26 5.25 17.82
C PRO A 213 -19.75 5.45 18.14
N GLU A 214 -20.03 5.94 19.35
CA GLU A 214 -21.36 6.22 19.87
C GLU A 214 -22.04 7.39 19.13
N GLU A 215 -21.29 8.43 18.78
CA GLU A 215 -21.77 9.59 18.01
C GLU A 215 -22.07 9.22 16.54
N THR A 216 -21.22 8.37 15.94
CA THR A 216 -21.46 7.80 14.61
C THR A 216 -22.74 6.96 14.60
N LEU A 217 -22.91 6.09 15.59
CA LEU A 217 -24.10 5.26 15.74
C LEU A 217 -25.36 6.10 15.94
N ALA A 218 -25.31 7.13 16.79
CA ALA A 218 -26.42 8.06 16.99
C ALA A 218 -26.83 8.80 15.69
N THR A 219 -25.84 9.22 14.90
CA THR A 219 -26.04 9.89 13.60
C THR A 219 -26.74 8.96 12.61
N LEU A 220 -26.32 7.70 12.52
CA LEU A 220 -26.94 6.68 11.66
C LEU A 220 -28.39 6.40 12.07
N LYS A 221 -28.65 6.21 13.35
CA LYS A 221 -30.01 5.99 13.86
C LYS A 221 -30.93 7.14 13.48
N LYS A 222 -30.46 8.39 13.64
CA LYS A 222 -31.22 9.58 13.26
C LYS A 222 -31.47 9.65 11.75
N TYR A 223 -30.45 9.35 10.94
CA TYR A 223 -30.57 9.31 9.48
C TYR A 223 -31.66 8.31 9.03
N TYR A 224 -31.57 7.06 9.48
CA TYR A 224 -32.49 6.00 9.08
C TYR A 224 -33.90 6.17 9.65
N ALA A 225 -34.04 6.67 10.89
CA ALA A 225 -35.33 7.00 11.48
C ALA A 225 -36.04 8.15 10.73
N SER A 226 -35.30 9.16 10.27
CA SER A 226 -35.87 10.35 9.60
C SER A 226 -36.44 10.09 8.20
N LYS A 227 -36.07 8.97 7.56
CA LYS A 227 -36.44 8.67 6.16
C LYS A 227 -37.71 7.83 6.01
N GLN A 228 -38.40 7.45 7.10
CA GLN A 228 -39.56 6.51 7.10
C GLN A 228 -39.35 5.23 6.25
N LYS A 229 -38.09 4.86 5.98
CA LYS A 229 -37.69 3.63 5.26
C LYS A 229 -37.20 2.56 6.24
N ALA A 230 -37.81 2.49 7.41
CA ALA A 230 -37.51 1.45 8.39
C ALA A 230 -37.83 0.04 7.84
N ASP A 231 -38.74 -0.06 6.86
CA ASP A 231 -39.36 -1.34 6.49
C ASP A 231 -38.82 -2.02 5.21
N LEU A 232 -37.77 -1.52 4.55
CA LEU A 232 -37.38 -2.08 3.22
C LEU A 232 -35.93 -2.54 3.03
N LEU A 233 -35.10 -2.60 4.07
CA LEU A 233 -33.70 -3.02 3.90
C LEU A 233 -33.14 -3.94 4.99
N SER A 234 -33.93 -4.49 5.91
CA SER A 234 -33.41 -5.53 6.82
C SER A 234 -33.15 -6.82 6.02
N LYS A 235 -31.87 -7.14 5.79
CA LYS A 235 -31.45 -8.39 5.12
C LYS A 235 -31.26 -9.55 6.11
N PHE A 236 -31.15 -9.27 7.41
CA PHE A 236 -30.83 -10.23 8.48
C PHE A 236 -31.95 -10.39 9.52
N SER A 237 -33.19 -10.67 9.10
CA SER A 237 -34.32 -10.98 10.01
C SER A 237 -34.60 -9.95 11.13
N TYR A 238 -33.98 -8.77 11.08
CA TYR A 238 -34.19 -7.68 12.04
C TYR A 238 -35.48 -6.93 11.71
N GLN A 239 -36.11 -6.35 12.73
CA GLN A 239 -37.37 -5.63 12.56
C GLN A 239 -37.17 -4.28 11.85
N SER A 240 -35.98 -3.68 11.97
CA SER A 240 -35.61 -2.45 11.27
C SER A 240 -34.10 -2.35 11.05
N VAL A 241 -33.67 -1.43 10.19
CA VAL A 241 -32.23 -1.06 10.04
C VAL A 241 -31.67 -0.50 11.35
N VAL A 242 -32.49 0.11 12.20
CA VAL A 242 -32.07 0.61 13.52
C VAL A 242 -31.77 -0.54 14.48
N ASP A 243 -32.60 -1.60 14.46
CA ASP A 243 -32.34 -2.81 15.25
C ASP A 243 -31.13 -3.58 14.71
N GLU A 244 -30.96 -3.61 13.38
CA GLU A 244 -29.77 -4.17 12.73
C GLU A 244 -28.50 -3.40 13.14
N LEU A 245 -28.56 -2.07 13.19
CA LEU A 245 -27.46 -1.21 13.66
C LEU A 245 -27.09 -1.52 15.11
N ASP A 246 -28.05 -1.68 16.01
CA ASP A 246 -27.78 -2.02 17.41
C ASP A 246 -27.14 -3.40 17.59
N ASN A 247 -27.37 -4.35 16.67
CA ASN A 247 -26.74 -5.65 16.76
C ASN A 247 -25.39 -5.73 16.03
N LEU A 248 -25.19 -4.93 14.97
CA LEU A 248 -23.94 -4.87 14.22
C LEU A 248 -22.91 -3.92 14.85
N PHE A 249 -23.35 -2.82 15.47
CA PHE A 249 -22.51 -1.70 15.93
C PHE A 249 -22.46 -1.51 17.45
N ASN A 250 -23.16 -2.31 18.25
CA ASN A 250 -23.02 -2.22 19.71
C ASN A 250 -21.64 -2.78 20.13
N PRO A 251 -20.65 -1.89 20.35
CA PRO A 251 -19.28 -2.29 20.53
C PRO A 251 -19.11 -2.64 21.99
N GLN A 252 -19.07 -3.93 22.32
CA GLN A 252 -18.34 -4.29 23.53
C GLN A 252 -16.87 -4.40 23.16
N GLU A 253 -16.15 -3.29 23.39
CA GLU A 253 -14.68 -3.14 23.35
C GLU A 253 -13.93 -4.31 24.03
N GLU A 254 -14.60 -5.04 24.92
CA GLU A 254 -14.07 -6.12 25.74
C GLU A 254 -13.52 -7.31 24.96
N LEU A 255 -14.02 -7.62 23.76
CA LEU A 255 -13.49 -8.75 22.96
C LEU A 255 -12.19 -8.38 22.21
N TYR A 256 -12.01 -7.09 21.88
CA TYR A 256 -10.87 -6.58 21.11
C TYR A 256 -9.67 -6.21 22.00
N ARG A 257 -9.93 -5.72 23.23
CA ARG A 257 -8.88 -5.37 24.22
C ARG A 257 -8.10 -6.57 24.78
N GLN A 258 -8.48 -7.80 24.45
CA GLN A 258 -7.86 -9.01 25.00
C GLN A 258 -6.59 -9.47 24.26
N PHE A 259 -6.23 -8.83 23.15
CA PHE A 259 -4.95 -9.07 22.46
C PHE A 259 -4.00 -7.91 22.79
N PRO A 260 -3.06 -8.07 23.73
CA PRO A 260 -2.09 -7.03 24.04
C PRO A 260 -1.14 -6.84 22.84
N SER A 261 -1.25 -5.69 22.18
CA SER A 261 -0.24 -5.07 21.30
C SER A 261 0.38 -5.94 20.18
N THR A 262 -0.18 -7.11 19.86
CA THR A 262 0.28 -7.99 18.78
C THR A 262 -0.90 -8.53 17.97
N PRO A 263 -0.81 -8.58 16.63
CA PRO A 263 -1.89 -9.01 15.74
C PRO A 263 -2.37 -10.47 16.00
N PRO A 264 -3.55 -10.88 15.47
CA PRO A 264 -4.35 -10.18 14.48
C PRO A 264 -5.21 -9.12 15.14
N TYR A 265 -5.04 -7.89 14.67
CA TYR A 265 -6.16 -6.97 14.72
C TYR A 265 -7.27 -7.58 13.86
N ILE A 266 -8.42 -7.88 14.45
CA ILE A 266 -9.51 -8.52 13.69
C ILE A 266 -10.10 -7.45 12.75
N GLY A 267 -9.66 -7.53 11.47
CA GLY A 267 -10.10 -6.77 10.29
C GLY A 267 -11.60 -6.57 10.13
N PHE A 268 -12.36 -7.52 10.66
CA PHE A 268 -13.76 -7.76 10.33
C PHE A 268 -14.58 -7.77 11.62
N THR A 269 -15.85 -7.40 11.53
CA THR A 269 -16.77 -7.30 12.67
C THR A 269 -16.75 -8.58 13.50
N ALA A 270 -16.67 -8.52 14.83
CA ALA A 270 -16.74 -9.70 15.70
C ALA A 270 -18.08 -9.71 16.44
N LEU A 271 -19.02 -10.53 15.97
CA LEU A 271 -20.36 -10.61 16.56
C LEU A 271 -20.30 -11.33 17.92
N LYS A 272 -20.58 -10.62 19.02
CA LYS A 272 -20.49 -11.16 20.39
C LYS A 272 -21.40 -12.37 20.62
N THR A 273 -22.60 -12.36 20.06
CA THR A 273 -23.61 -13.41 20.21
C THR A 273 -23.35 -14.62 19.31
N SER A 274 -22.43 -14.50 18.35
CA SER A 274 -22.10 -15.58 17.42
C SER A 274 -21.23 -16.65 18.09
N GLN A 275 -21.71 -17.90 18.05
CA GLN A 275 -20.89 -19.05 18.44
C GLN A 275 -19.69 -19.26 17.51
N GLU A 276 -19.81 -18.90 16.22
CA GLU A 276 -18.68 -18.96 15.28
C GLU A 276 -17.57 -17.99 15.71
N SER A 277 -17.94 -16.74 16.03
CA SER A 277 -16.99 -15.71 16.46
C SER A 277 -16.31 -16.06 17.77
N GLN A 278 -17.05 -16.58 18.76
CA GLN A 278 -16.48 -17.04 20.03
C GLN A 278 -15.49 -18.20 19.84
N LYS A 279 -15.79 -19.15 18.94
CA LYS A 279 -14.89 -20.26 18.61
C LYS A 279 -13.63 -19.78 17.91
N LEU A 280 -13.75 -18.87 16.95
CA LEU A 280 -12.61 -18.27 16.24
C LEU A 280 -11.68 -17.54 17.20
N ILE A 281 -12.21 -16.70 18.07
CA ILE A 281 -11.43 -15.95 19.07
C ILE A 281 -10.70 -16.91 20.02
N SER A 282 -11.38 -17.97 20.46
CA SER A 282 -10.76 -19.01 21.31
C SER A 282 -9.60 -19.71 20.59
N SER A 283 -9.77 -20.05 19.30
CA SER A 283 -8.72 -20.65 18.47
C SER A 283 -7.53 -19.68 18.27
N TYR A 284 -7.81 -18.39 18.07
CA TYR A 284 -6.79 -17.36 17.96
C TYR A 284 -6.02 -17.15 19.26
N ARG A 285 -6.67 -17.14 20.44
CA ARG A 285 -5.94 -17.10 21.72
C ARG A 285 -5.00 -18.29 21.91
N LYS A 286 -5.47 -19.49 21.57
CA LYS A 286 -4.62 -20.69 21.62
C LYS A 286 -3.40 -20.55 20.70
N THR A 287 -3.63 -20.05 19.49
CA THR A 287 -2.55 -19.83 18.52
C THR A 287 -1.60 -18.72 18.95
N HIS A 288 -2.11 -17.67 19.59
CA HIS A 288 -1.30 -16.59 20.15
C HIS A 288 -0.32 -17.11 21.20
N ASN A 289 -0.77 -17.97 22.12
CA ASN A 289 0.11 -18.60 23.11
C ASN A 289 1.21 -19.43 22.43
N ILE A 290 0.89 -20.16 21.36
CA ILE A 290 1.89 -20.88 20.55
C ILE A 290 2.90 -19.89 19.95
N ILE A 291 2.45 -18.76 19.40
CA ILE A 291 3.35 -17.74 18.84
C ILE A 291 4.30 -17.18 19.92
N LEU A 292 3.79 -16.90 21.13
CA LEU A 292 4.61 -16.44 22.25
C LEU A 292 5.66 -17.48 22.68
N GLU A 293 5.32 -18.76 22.67
CA GLU A 293 6.28 -19.85 22.88
C GLU A 293 7.33 -19.90 21.76
N LYS A 294 6.90 -19.79 20.51
CA LYS A 294 7.79 -19.83 19.33
C LYS A 294 8.75 -18.65 19.25
N ARG A 295 8.39 -17.49 19.81
CA ARG A 295 9.30 -16.34 19.91
C ARG A 295 10.61 -16.67 20.65
N LYS A 296 10.58 -17.62 21.58
CA LYS A 296 11.75 -18.07 22.35
C LYS A 296 12.50 -19.25 21.72
N SER A 297 11.94 -19.89 20.70
CA SER A 297 12.54 -21.07 20.06
C SER A 297 13.72 -20.67 19.16
N PRO A 298 14.91 -21.26 19.29
CA PRO A 298 16.01 -21.04 18.35
C PRO A 298 15.84 -21.79 17.03
N HIS A 299 14.87 -22.72 16.94
CA HIS A 299 14.69 -23.63 15.81
C HIS A 299 13.52 -23.26 14.88
N LEU A 300 13.22 -21.97 14.74
CA LEU A 300 12.05 -21.53 13.96
C LEU A 300 12.24 -21.81 12.47
N LEU A 301 13.44 -21.59 11.94
CA LEU A 301 13.76 -21.80 10.53
C LEU A 301 13.67 -23.27 10.11
N GLU A 302 14.11 -24.19 10.97
CA GLU A 302 14.03 -25.62 10.73
C GLU A 302 12.57 -26.10 10.66
N GLU A 303 11.72 -25.63 11.59
CA GLU A 303 10.28 -25.90 11.55
C GLU A 303 9.62 -25.33 10.29
N LEU A 304 10.09 -24.17 9.82
CA LEU A 304 9.64 -23.57 8.56
C LEU A 304 9.99 -24.44 7.36
N PHE A 305 11.24 -24.85 7.24
CA PHE A 305 11.66 -25.69 6.13
C PHE A 305 10.91 -27.01 6.08
N GLU A 306 10.67 -27.64 7.23
CA GLU A 306 9.86 -28.85 7.31
C GLU A 306 8.42 -28.61 6.80
N LYS A 307 7.74 -27.56 7.29
CA LYS A 307 6.33 -27.30 6.96
C LYS A 307 6.09 -26.84 5.52
N PHE A 308 7.07 -26.20 4.90
CA PHE A 308 7.03 -25.82 3.48
C PHE A 308 7.60 -26.91 2.55
N SER A 309 8.03 -28.05 3.09
CA SER A 309 8.72 -29.10 2.33
C SER A 309 9.92 -28.54 1.54
N CYS A 310 10.64 -27.60 2.14
CA CYS A 310 11.92 -27.12 1.65
C CYS A 310 12.99 -28.14 2.08
N LEU A 311 13.82 -28.61 1.16
CA LEU A 311 14.90 -29.53 1.51
C LEU A 311 15.93 -28.77 2.37
N PRO A 312 16.24 -29.23 3.59
CA PRO A 312 17.25 -28.60 4.43
C PRO A 312 18.63 -28.77 3.79
N ARG A 313 19.49 -27.75 3.93
CA ARG A 313 20.81 -27.73 3.31
C ARG A 313 21.90 -27.43 4.31
N THR A 314 23.11 -27.87 4.00
CA THR A 314 24.33 -27.54 4.73
C THR A 314 24.54 -26.03 4.73
N ILE A 315 24.58 -25.44 5.92
CA ILE A 315 25.04 -24.08 6.16
C ILE A 315 26.54 -24.07 5.86
N GLU A 316 27.00 -23.17 4.99
CA GLU A 316 28.43 -22.89 4.95
C GLU A 316 28.77 -22.10 6.23
N ASN A 317 29.53 -22.72 7.14
CA ASN A 317 29.96 -22.11 8.41
C ASN A 317 30.90 -20.90 8.23
N ASN A 318 31.22 -20.53 6.99
CA ASN A 318 31.86 -19.26 6.75
C ASN A 318 30.79 -18.16 6.77
N PRO A 319 30.89 -17.14 7.63
CA PRO A 319 30.17 -15.91 7.37
C PRO A 319 30.50 -15.52 5.92
N SER A 320 29.50 -15.23 5.10
CA SER A 320 29.76 -14.58 3.81
C SER A 320 30.46 -13.28 4.14
N ASN A 321 31.79 -13.29 4.15
CA ASN A 321 32.54 -12.07 4.05
C ASN A 321 32.25 -11.61 2.64
N PHE A 322 31.46 -10.54 2.49
CA PHE A 322 31.47 -9.78 1.24
C PHE A 322 32.94 -9.56 0.91
N GLU A 323 33.45 -10.21 -0.13
CA GLU A 323 34.80 -10.03 -0.61
C GLU A 323 34.67 -9.56 -2.04
N LEU A 324 35.18 -8.36 -2.31
CA LEU A 324 35.27 -7.85 -3.67
C LEU A 324 36.30 -8.72 -4.39
N ILE A 325 35.83 -9.48 -5.38
CA ILE A 325 36.63 -10.49 -6.07
C ILE A 325 37.51 -9.85 -7.14
N SER A 326 37.14 -8.64 -7.60
CA SER A 326 37.89 -7.88 -8.60
C SER A 326 37.72 -6.36 -8.48
N GLU A 327 38.65 -5.60 -9.08
CA GLU A 327 38.50 -4.14 -9.27
C GLU A 327 37.26 -3.78 -10.08
N LYS A 328 36.79 -4.69 -10.96
CA LYS A 328 35.55 -4.53 -11.70
C LYS A 328 34.33 -4.53 -10.76
N ASP A 329 34.29 -5.46 -9.81
CA ASP A 329 33.20 -5.55 -8.81
C ASP A 329 33.20 -4.32 -7.89
N LYS A 330 34.39 -3.80 -7.57
CA LYS A 330 34.55 -2.57 -6.80
C LYS A 330 33.98 -1.36 -7.56
N ASP A 331 34.36 -1.16 -8.83
CA ASP A 331 33.83 -0.06 -9.63
C ASP A 331 32.31 -0.17 -9.82
N ALA A 332 31.81 -1.39 -10.06
CA ALA A 332 30.38 -1.68 -10.18
C ALA A 332 29.61 -1.32 -8.90
N LEU A 333 30.11 -1.72 -7.72
CA LEU A 333 29.51 -1.37 -6.43
C LEU A 333 29.44 0.15 -6.24
N ILE A 334 30.54 0.87 -6.49
CA ILE A 334 30.58 2.32 -6.31
C ILE A 334 29.63 3.02 -7.31
N ASN A 335 29.52 2.52 -8.55
CA ASN A 335 28.55 3.03 -9.52
C ASN A 335 27.10 2.85 -9.03
N GLN A 336 26.76 1.68 -8.49
CA GLN A 336 25.43 1.41 -7.95
C GLN A 336 25.11 2.27 -6.71
N LEU A 337 26.07 2.44 -5.80
CA LEU A 337 25.92 3.32 -4.64
C LEU A 337 25.73 4.78 -5.06
N ALA A 338 26.52 5.27 -6.01
CA ALA A 338 26.39 6.63 -6.52
C ALA A 338 25.04 6.85 -7.21
N LEU A 339 24.58 5.89 -8.01
CA LEU A 339 23.29 5.95 -8.67
C LEU A 339 22.15 5.94 -7.64
N TYR A 340 22.21 5.04 -6.66
CA TYR A 340 21.24 4.98 -5.56
C TYR A 340 21.15 6.31 -4.81
N ILE A 341 22.30 6.90 -4.44
CA ILE A 341 22.31 8.19 -3.73
C ILE A 341 21.74 9.29 -4.65
N TRP A 342 22.16 9.29 -5.92
CA TRP A 342 21.72 10.29 -6.89
C TRP A 342 20.21 10.26 -7.11
N THR A 343 19.65 9.10 -7.46
CA THR A 343 18.23 8.95 -7.77
C THR A 343 17.33 9.28 -6.59
N ASN A 344 17.82 9.09 -5.37
CA ASN A 344 16.98 9.14 -4.17
C ASN A 344 17.12 10.44 -3.38
N PHE A 345 18.25 11.15 -3.54
CA PHE A 345 18.55 12.32 -2.74
C PHE A 345 18.99 13.55 -3.55
N LEU A 346 19.39 13.41 -4.82
CA LEU A 346 20.08 14.49 -5.57
C LEU A 346 19.53 14.77 -6.98
N ALA A 347 18.70 13.89 -7.57
CA ALA A 347 18.37 13.93 -8.99
C ALA A 347 17.51 15.14 -9.42
N ASP A 348 16.80 15.78 -8.49
CA ASP A 348 15.79 16.80 -8.80
C ASP A 348 16.17 18.23 -8.33
N ASP A 349 17.37 18.44 -7.76
CA ASP A 349 17.74 19.71 -7.11
C ASP A 349 19.28 19.96 -7.10
N GLU A 350 19.75 20.94 -7.88
CA GLU A 350 21.18 21.31 -7.92
C GLU A 350 21.69 21.90 -6.59
N ASP A 351 20.84 22.59 -5.84
CA ASP A 351 21.18 23.20 -4.56
C ASP A 351 21.24 22.12 -3.46
N ALA A 352 20.41 21.09 -3.56
CA ALA A 352 20.51 19.91 -2.70
C ALA A 352 21.85 19.17 -2.86
N TYR A 353 22.43 19.15 -4.07
CA TYR A 353 23.75 18.54 -4.27
C TYR A 353 24.84 19.23 -3.45
N GLU A 354 24.94 20.55 -3.51
CA GLU A 354 26.01 21.28 -2.81
C GLU A 354 25.84 21.15 -1.29
N ALA A 355 24.62 21.32 -0.78
CA ALA A 355 24.31 21.15 0.62
C ALA A 355 24.60 19.72 1.11
N PHE A 356 24.24 18.69 0.33
CA PHE A 356 24.56 17.30 0.60
C PHE A 356 26.07 17.06 0.65
N MET A 357 26.81 17.58 -0.33
CA MET A 357 28.26 17.41 -0.41
C MET A 357 28.97 18.11 0.76
N GLU A 358 28.48 19.24 1.24
CA GLU A 358 28.99 19.89 2.45
C GLU A 358 28.91 18.94 3.66
N GLY A 359 27.75 18.29 3.85
CA GLY A 359 27.56 17.31 4.92
C GLY A 359 28.44 16.07 4.75
N PHE A 360 28.51 15.56 3.52
CA PHE A 360 29.33 14.40 3.17
C PHE A 360 30.83 14.64 3.42
N ASP A 361 31.34 15.82 3.03
CA ASP A 361 32.74 16.21 3.19
C ASP A 361 33.14 16.43 4.66
N LYS A 362 32.19 16.85 5.52
CA LYS A 362 32.43 16.95 6.97
C LYS A 362 32.80 15.58 7.56
N VAL A 363 32.07 14.53 7.21
CA VAL A 363 32.38 13.16 7.68
C VAL A 363 33.65 12.64 7.02
N ARG A 364 33.82 12.85 5.71
CA ARG A 364 35.03 12.41 5.00
C ARG A 364 36.31 12.99 5.61
N SER A 365 36.26 14.24 6.08
CA SER A 365 37.42 14.94 6.65
C SER A 365 37.63 14.65 8.14
N ASN A 366 36.57 14.50 8.93
CA ASN A 366 36.65 14.36 10.40
C ASN A 366 36.48 12.91 10.90
N GLY A 367 36.10 11.98 10.03
CA GLY A 367 35.79 10.60 10.39
C GLY A 367 34.38 10.39 10.94
N LEU A 368 34.14 9.21 11.55
CA LEU A 368 32.85 8.77 12.10
C LEU A 368 32.32 9.61 13.29
N GLN A 369 33.00 10.68 13.70
CA GLN A 369 32.75 11.39 14.96
C GLN A 369 31.57 12.38 14.94
N ILE A 370 30.78 12.46 13.86
CA ILE A 370 29.66 13.41 13.78
C ILE A 370 28.43 12.81 14.47
N ASP A 371 28.13 13.30 15.67
CA ASP A 371 26.90 13.00 16.40
C ASP A 371 25.68 13.61 15.68
N LEU A 372 24.69 12.76 15.45
CA LEU A 372 23.44 13.09 14.77
C LEU A 372 22.32 13.46 15.75
N SER A 373 22.54 13.33 17.06
CA SER A 373 21.53 13.60 18.10
C SER A 373 21.02 15.05 18.10
N ALA A 374 21.81 15.99 17.54
CA ALA A 374 21.44 17.39 17.36
C ALA A 374 20.55 17.66 16.12
N TYR A 375 20.25 16.64 15.32
CA TYR A 375 19.57 16.76 14.02
C TYR A 375 18.34 15.84 13.95
N ASP A 376 17.20 16.36 14.41
CA ASP A 376 15.91 15.69 14.32
C ASP A 376 15.16 16.12 13.04
N ASP A 377 14.98 15.20 12.09
CA ASP A 377 14.29 15.45 10.81
C ASP A 377 12.87 15.98 11.02
N ILE A 378 12.21 15.45 12.05
CA ILE A 378 10.82 15.79 12.39
C ILE A 378 10.78 17.27 12.71
N THR A 379 11.73 17.79 13.51
CA THR A 379 11.76 19.23 13.82
C THR A 379 12.05 20.14 12.62
N ILE A 380 12.80 19.69 11.60
CA ILE A 380 13.18 20.54 10.46
C ILE A 380 11.94 20.91 9.64
N PHE A 381 11.12 19.93 9.26
CA PHE A 381 9.91 20.18 8.48
C PHE A 381 8.67 20.43 9.34
N ASP A 382 8.61 19.94 10.59
CA ASP A 382 7.47 20.23 11.47
C ASP A 382 7.48 21.67 11.93
N SER A 383 8.62 22.25 12.33
CA SER A 383 8.67 23.67 12.73
C SER A 383 8.17 24.58 11.61
N PHE A 384 8.52 24.24 10.37
CA PHE A 384 8.14 24.95 9.17
C PHE A 384 6.68 24.68 8.75
N SER A 385 6.23 23.42 8.76
CA SER A 385 4.81 23.10 8.51
C SER A 385 3.92 23.73 9.60
N ASN A 386 4.38 23.72 10.85
CA ASN A 386 3.74 24.38 12.00
C ASN A 386 3.57 25.88 11.82
N SER A 387 4.50 26.57 11.14
CA SER A 387 4.38 28.00 10.86
C SER A 387 3.31 28.31 9.80
N LEU A 388 2.99 27.36 8.92
CA LEU A 388 2.03 27.53 7.82
C LEU A 388 0.58 27.19 8.21
N TYR A 389 0.35 26.34 9.22
CA TYR A 389 -1.02 25.96 9.63
C TYR A 389 -1.95 27.13 9.98
N PRO A 390 -1.51 28.23 10.62
CA PRO A 390 -2.38 29.37 10.86
C PRO A 390 -2.96 29.97 9.57
N GLU A 391 -2.13 30.07 8.53
CA GLU A 391 -2.54 30.59 7.23
C GLU A 391 -3.44 29.62 6.48
N ILE A 392 -3.09 28.32 6.48
CA ILE A 392 -3.94 27.23 5.94
C ILE A 392 -5.31 27.28 6.59
N ARG A 393 -5.35 27.36 7.93
CA ARG A 393 -6.59 27.41 8.69
C ARG A 393 -7.41 28.62 8.28
N LYS A 394 -6.80 29.80 8.17
CA LYS A 394 -7.49 31.03 7.73
C LYS A 394 -8.11 30.85 6.33
N LYS A 395 -7.36 30.31 5.37
CA LYS A 395 -7.82 30.08 3.99
C LYS A 395 -8.90 28.99 3.90
N GLU A 396 -8.79 27.92 4.69
CA GLU A 396 -9.82 26.87 4.80
C GLU A 396 -11.12 27.41 5.40
N LEU A 397 -11.05 28.23 6.46
CA LEU A 397 -12.25 28.88 7.02
C LEU A 397 -12.94 29.77 5.97
N LEU A 398 -12.17 30.57 5.22
CA LEU A 398 -12.72 31.42 4.17
C LEU A 398 -13.41 30.59 3.08
N ALA A 399 -12.78 29.51 2.61
CA ALA A 399 -13.37 28.62 1.61
C ALA A 399 -14.66 27.98 2.12
N GLN A 400 -14.68 27.52 3.38
CA GLN A 400 -15.88 26.95 4.01
C GLN A 400 -17.00 27.98 4.19
N GLU A 401 -16.69 29.22 4.56
CA GLU A 401 -17.65 30.31 4.67
C GLU A 401 -18.31 30.62 3.32
N LEU A 402 -17.52 30.71 2.25
CA LEU A 402 -18.02 30.93 0.89
C LEU A 402 -18.92 29.79 0.40
N LEU A 403 -18.62 28.56 0.82
CA LEU A 403 -19.39 27.37 0.43
C LEU A 403 -20.64 27.13 1.28
N ARG A 404 -20.74 27.75 2.47
CA ARG A 404 -21.85 27.50 3.42
C ARG A 404 -23.22 27.68 2.79
N LYS A 405 -23.39 28.72 1.95
CA LYS A 405 -24.68 29.00 1.29
C LYS A 405 -25.17 27.85 0.41
N TYR A 406 -24.28 27.10 -0.24
CA TYR A 406 -24.63 25.95 -1.09
C TYR A 406 -24.93 24.70 -0.29
N GLN A 407 -24.43 24.61 0.94
CA GLN A 407 -24.76 23.52 1.84
C GLN A 407 -26.22 23.62 2.33
N ASP A 408 -26.69 24.84 2.57
CA ASP A 408 -28.03 25.10 3.09
C ASP A 408 -29.10 25.18 1.98
N ASP A 409 -28.67 25.35 0.72
CA ASP A 409 -29.55 25.41 -0.44
C ASP A 409 -29.92 23.99 -0.94
N LYS A 410 -31.21 23.67 -0.90
CA LYS A 410 -31.74 22.36 -1.30
C LYS A 410 -31.67 22.09 -2.81
N SER A 411 -31.44 23.12 -3.61
CA SER A 411 -31.26 22.96 -5.06
C SER A 411 -29.90 22.34 -5.42
N PHE A 412 -28.93 22.38 -4.51
CA PHE A 412 -27.63 21.74 -4.66
C PHE A 412 -27.60 20.35 -4.04
N ASN A 413 -26.99 19.40 -4.75
CA ASN A 413 -26.59 18.12 -4.23
C ASN A 413 -25.14 18.20 -3.73
N SER A 414 -24.88 17.71 -2.51
CA SER A 414 -23.51 17.66 -1.96
C SER A 414 -22.90 16.29 -2.21
N LEU A 415 -21.93 16.23 -3.12
CA LEU A 415 -21.17 15.01 -3.41
C LEU A 415 -20.11 14.72 -2.34
N VAL A 416 -19.46 15.78 -1.85
CA VAL A 416 -18.59 15.74 -0.68
C VAL A 416 -19.03 16.85 0.26
N SER A 417 -19.38 16.47 1.49
CA SER A 417 -19.96 17.41 2.46
C SER A 417 -19.05 18.63 2.63
N LYS A 418 -19.65 19.83 2.48
CA LYS A 418 -18.97 21.14 2.60
C LYS A 418 -17.94 21.46 1.52
N ARG A 419 -17.69 20.57 0.55
CA ARG A 419 -16.51 20.67 -0.33
C ARG A 419 -16.75 20.45 -1.82
N LEU A 420 -17.79 19.72 -2.19
CA LEU A 420 -18.15 19.50 -3.59
C LEU A 420 -19.66 19.50 -3.73
N PHE A 421 -20.18 20.41 -4.54
CA PHE A 421 -21.60 20.59 -4.77
C PHE A 421 -21.91 20.57 -6.27
N THR A 422 -23.09 20.08 -6.61
CA THR A 422 -23.60 20.11 -7.99
C THR A 422 -25.06 20.54 -8.02
N GLN A 423 -25.46 21.23 -9.07
CA GLN A 423 -26.85 21.56 -9.35
C GLN A 423 -27.13 21.33 -10.83
N THR A 424 -28.16 20.54 -11.13
CA THR A 424 -28.65 20.40 -12.51
C THR A 424 -29.49 21.62 -12.84
N LEU A 425 -29.05 22.40 -13.83
CA LEU A 425 -29.73 23.61 -14.31
C LEU A 425 -30.70 23.29 -15.46
N HIS A 426 -30.33 22.34 -16.31
CA HIS A 426 -31.15 21.82 -17.39
C HIS A 426 -30.98 20.30 -17.47
N GLU A 427 -32.08 19.55 -17.48
CA GLU A 427 -32.04 18.09 -17.54
C GLU A 427 -31.57 17.59 -18.91
N GLY A 428 -30.69 16.59 -18.91
CA GLY A 428 -30.27 15.88 -20.11
C GLY A 428 -31.06 14.59 -20.37
N ASN A 429 -30.74 13.95 -21.48
CA ASN A 429 -31.25 12.63 -21.87
C ASN A 429 -30.19 11.54 -21.64
N ALA A 430 -30.63 10.30 -21.49
CA ALA A 430 -29.70 9.16 -21.45
C ALA A 430 -28.85 9.10 -22.75
N PRO A 431 -27.59 8.64 -22.69
CA PRO A 431 -26.90 8.01 -21.56
C PRO A 431 -26.41 9.00 -20.49
N ALA A 432 -26.09 8.48 -19.29
CA ALA A 432 -25.49 9.22 -18.18
C ALA A 432 -24.04 8.78 -17.98
N ILE A 433 -23.19 9.70 -17.50
CA ILE A 433 -21.80 9.42 -17.15
C ILE A 433 -21.75 8.43 -15.98
N ASP A 434 -20.99 7.36 -16.17
CA ASP A 434 -20.69 6.35 -15.16
C ASP A 434 -19.18 6.08 -15.08
N ARG A 435 -18.78 5.05 -14.32
CA ARG A 435 -17.36 4.71 -14.12
C ARG A 435 -16.66 4.11 -15.34
N THR A 436 -17.39 3.71 -16.37
CA THR A 436 -16.82 3.23 -17.64
C THR A 436 -16.48 4.39 -18.58
N THR A 437 -16.95 5.60 -18.28
CA THR A 437 -16.71 6.79 -19.10
C THR A 437 -15.24 7.23 -18.99
N VAL A 438 -14.51 7.24 -20.10
CA VAL A 438 -13.10 7.65 -20.17
C VAL A 438 -12.95 9.12 -20.56
N SER A 439 -13.78 9.59 -21.49
CA SER A 439 -13.76 10.99 -21.92
C SER A 439 -15.15 11.50 -22.23
N VAL A 440 -15.31 12.83 -22.23
CA VAL A 440 -16.56 13.53 -22.53
C VAL A 440 -16.30 14.65 -23.53
N SER A 441 -17.28 14.98 -24.34
CA SER A 441 -17.31 16.22 -25.14
C SER A 441 -18.25 17.21 -24.48
N ALA A 442 -17.79 18.41 -24.17
CA ALA A 442 -18.60 19.39 -23.43
C ALA A 442 -18.26 20.85 -23.77
N TYR A 443 -19.23 21.73 -23.56
CA TYR A 443 -18.98 23.16 -23.38
C TYR A 443 -18.88 23.45 -21.89
N TYR A 444 -17.92 24.27 -21.47
CA TYR A 444 -17.80 24.66 -20.07
C TYR A 444 -17.29 26.08 -19.91
N GLN A 445 -17.64 26.67 -18.77
CA GLN A 445 -17.13 27.93 -18.28
C GLN A 445 -16.69 27.74 -16.84
N VAL A 446 -15.47 28.18 -16.53
CA VAL A 446 -14.90 28.19 -15.20
C VAL A 446 -14.81 29.63 -14.72
N THR A 447 -15.38 29.92 -13.56
CA THR A 447 -15.28 31.23 -12.90
C THR A 447 -14.69 31.07 -11.50
N ASN A 448 -14.07 32.14 -11.01
CA ASN A 448 -13.67 32.22 -9.61
C ASN A 448 -14.83 32.72 -8.73
N ALA A 449 -14.63 32.75 -7.41
CA ALA A 449 -15.63 33.23 -6.47
C ALA A 449 -16.04 34.71 -6.60
N ASN A 450 -15.35 35.50 -7.44
CA ASN A 450 -15.75 36.85 -7.79
C ASN A 450 -16.47 36.91 -9.15
N GLU A 451 -16.88 35.76 -9.70
CA GLU A 451 -17.54 35.59 -11.00
C GLU A 451 -16.68 36.00 -12.21
N ASN A 452 -15.36 36.19 -12.01
CA ASN A 452 -14.47 36.44 -13.13
C ASN A 452 -14.22 35.13 -13.89
N GLU A 453 -14.38 35.17 -15.22
CA GLU A 453 -14.08 34.04 -16.09
C GLU A 453 -12.57 33.73 -16.07
N ILE A 454 -12.26 32.47 -15.77
CA ILE A 454 -10.91 31.89 -15.81
C ILE A 454 -10.68 31.24 -17.16
N GLU A 455 -11.59 30.35 -17.56
CA GLU A 455 -11.49 29.55 -18.78
C GLU A 455 -12.89 29.31 -19.34
N SER A 456 -13.03 29.31 -20.67
CA SER A 456 -14.31 28.99 -21.32
C SER A 456 -14.08 28.37 -22.70
N THR A 457 -14.93 27.41 -23.06
CA THR A 457 -14.99 26.85 -24.40
C THR A 457 -15.65 27.77 -25.42
N SER A 458 -16.31 28.84 -24.98
CA SER A 458 -16.97 29.84 -25.84
C SER A 458 -15.99 30.45 -26.87
N LYS A 459 -14.70 30.54 -26.52
CA LYS A 459 -13.62 31.04 -27.39
C LYS A 459 -13.36 30.14 -28.61
N PHE A 460 -13.82 28.89 -28.60
CA PHE A 460 -13.51 27.90 -29.63
C PHE A 460 -14.68 27.53 -30.54
N ASN A 461 -15.90 28.04 -30.27
CA ASN A 461 -17.14 27.72 -31.01
C ASN A 461 -17.41 26.22 -31.26
N LYS A 462 -16.83 25.33 -30.46
CA LYS A 462 -17.01 23.87 -30.53
C LYS A 462 -16.79 23.23 -29.15
N PRO A 463 -17.43 22.09 -28.85
CA PRO A 463 -17.22 21.42 -27.59
C PRO A 463 -15.81 20.83 -27.55
N LYS A 464 -15.23 20.76 -26.34
CA LYS A 464 -13.89 20.22 -26.12
C LYS A 464 -14.01 18.79 -25.62
N GLN A 465 -13.21 17.89 -26.20
CA GLN A 465 -13.06 16.54 -25.66
C GLN A 465 -12.12 16.58 -24.46
N ILE A 466 -12.57 16.03 -23.33
CA ILE A 466 -11.89 16.06 -22.04
C ILE A 466 -11.74 14.63 -21.54
N LYS A 467 -10.51 14.19 -21.33
CA LYS A 467 -10.22 12.88 -20.72
C LYS A 467 -10.33 13.00 -19.21
N LEU A 468 -11.26 12.25 -18.60
CA LEU A 468 -11.63 12.46 -17.19
C LEU A 468 -10.48 12.16 -16.24
N SER A 469 -9.69 11.13 -16.52
CA SER A 469 -8.51 10.71 -15.75
C SER A 469 -7.43 11.79 -15.60
N GLU A 470 -7.41 12.78 -16.50
CA GLU A 470 -6.41 13.86 -16.55
C GLU A 470 -6.96 15.19 -16.01
N THR A 471 -8.15 15.18 -15.42
CA THR A 471 -8.76 16.38 -14.81
C THR A 471 -8.60 16.42 -13.30
N ILE A 472 -8.86 17.59 -12.71
CA ILE A 472 -8.94 17.71 -11.26
C ILE A 472 -10.07 16.83 -10.70
N PRO A 473 -9.90 16.22 -9.51
CA PRO A 473 -10.85 15.25 -8.99
C PRO A 473 -12.24 15.83 -8.76
N GLY A 474 -12.35 17.09 -8.32
CA GLY A 474 -13.65 17.72 -8.14
C GLY A 474 -14.47 17.85 -9.43
N PHE A 475 -13.79 18.06 -10.57
CA PHE A 475 -14.46 18.18 -11.86
C PHE A 475 -14.99 16.83 -12.34
N ALA A 476 -14.11 15.81 -12.44
CA ALA A 476 -14.52 14.48 -12.87
C ALA A 476 -15.66 13.93 -12.01
N HIS A 477 -15.52 13.99 -10.69
CA HIS A 477 -16.55 13.47 -9.79
C HIS A 477 -17.84 14.31 -9.80
N GLY A 478 -17.75 15.61 -10.07
CA GLY A 478 -18.92 16.48 -10.28
C GLY A 478 -19.78 16.11 -11.50
N LEU A 479 -19.17 15.47 -12.50
CA LEU A 479 -19.85 15.00 -13.72
C LEU A 479 -20.54 13.65 -13.56
N LEU A 480 -20.27 12.89 -12.49
CA LEU A 480 -20.89 11.58 -12.32
C LEU A 480 -22.43 11.67 -12.34
N GLY A 481 -23.06 10.78 -13.09
CA GLY A 481 -24.49 10.75 -13.32
C GLY A 481 -25.04 11.88 -14.20
N MET A 482 -24.19 12.76 -14.75
CA MET A 482 -24.61 13.79 -15.70
C MET A 482 -25.04 13.15 -17.02
N LYS A 483 -26.17 13.60 -17.57
CA LYS A 483 -26.77 13.07 -18.79
C LYS A 483 -26.38 13.89 -20.03
N VAL A 484 -26.36 13.26 -21.20
CA VAL A 484 -26.11 13.95 -22.47
C VAL A 484 -27.18 15.04 -22.70
N GLY A 485 -26.76 16.27 -22.99
CA GLY A 485 -27.62 17.45 -23.09
C GLY A 485 -27.98 18.11 -21.76
N GLU A 486 -27.45 17.62 -20.64
CA GLU A 486 -27.61 18.27 -19.33
C GLU A 486 -26.74 19.53 -19.25
N VAL A 487 -27.25 20.56 -18.57
CA VAL A 487 -26.45 21.69 -18.09
C VAL A 487 -26.36 21.62 -16.58
N ARG A 488 -25.14 21.64 -16.04
CA ARG A 488 -24.85 21.47 -14.62
C ARG A 488 -23.92 22.55 -14.11
N GLU A 489 -24.16 23.03 -12.91
CA GLU A 489 -23.20 23.79 -12.12
C GLU A 489 -22.47 22.87 -11.14
N ILE A 490 -21.15 23.04 -11.02
CA ILE A 490 -20.26 22.30 -10.12
C ILE A 490 -19.45 23.30 -9.31
N ILE A 491 -19.44 23.14 -8.00
CA ILE A 491 -18.73 24.03 -7.07
C ILE A 491 -17.70 23.21 -6.31
N ILE A 492 -16.43 23.58 -6.47
CA ILE A 492 -15.29 22.75 -6.06
C ILE A 492 -14.45 23.50 -5.03
N HIS A 493 -14.32 22.93 -3.84
CA HIS A 493 -13.39 23.39 -2.82
C HIS A 493 -11.92 23.26 -3.30
N PRO A 494 -11.02 24.19 -2.93
CA PRO A 494 -9.61 24.15 -3.35
C PRO A 494 -8.91 22.80 -3.20
N CYS A 495 -9.20 22.05 -2.14
CA CYS A 495 -8.60 20.72 -1.92
C CYS A 495 -8.97 19.66 -2.97
N PHE A 496 -10.00 19.87 -3.79
CA PHE A 496 -10.33 18.97 -4.92
C PHE A 496 -10.05 19.62 -6.29
N ALA A 497 -9.35 20.75 -6.28
CA ALA A 497 -8.92 21.50 -7.45
C ALA A 497 -7.39 21.70 -7.42
N TYR A 498 -6.94 22.94 -7.30
CA TYR A 498 -5.52 23.32 -7.38
C TYR A 498 -4.92 23.77 -6.03
N GLY A 499 -5.62 23.55 -4.91
CA GLY A 499 -5.23 24.04 -3.59
C GLY A 499 -5.35 25.57 -3.45
N PHE A 500 -4.79 26.13 -2.38
CA PHE A 500 -5.03 27.53 -2.01
C PHE A 500 -4.20 28.59 -2.75
N GLU A 501 -3.05 28.22 -3.31
CA GLU A 501 -2.26 29.16 -4.13
C GLU A 501 -2.19 28.65 -5.55
N ASN A 502 -2.89 29.35 -6.41
CA ASN A 502 -2.97 29.06 -7.82
C ASN A 502 -3.27 30.37 -8.57
N VAL A 503 -3.01 30.36 -9.87
CA VAL A 503 -3.22 31.51 -10.76
C VAL A 503 -4.69 31.92 -10.94
N TYR A 504 -5.64 31.17 -10.35
CA TYR A 504 -7.07 31.31 -10.56
C TYR A 504 -7.81 32.00 -9.39
N GLY A 505 -7.11 32.26 -8.28
CA GLY A 505 -7.59 33.05 -7.15
C GLY A 505 -7.20 32.46 -5.79
N GLU A 506 -6.74 33.32 -4.87
CA GLU A 506 -6.26 32.94 -3.54
C GLU A 506 -7.33 32.18 -2.71
N GLY A 507 -7.14 30.89 -2.49
CA GLY A 507 -7.86 30.15 -1.46
C GLY A 507 -9.36 29.96 -1.69
N LYS A 508 -9.88 30.29 -2.88
CA LYS A 508 -11.33 30.33 -3.13
C LYS A 508 -11.82 29.13 -3.95
N PRO A 509 -13.08 28.71 -3.75
CA PRO A 509 -13.70 27.68 -4.58
C PRO A 509 -13.73 28.04 -6.07
N LEU A 510 -13.73 27.00 -6.91
CA LEU A 510 -14.00 27.13 -8.34
C LEU A 510 -15.47 26.85 -8.63
N PHE A 511 -16.00 27.56 -9.61
CA PHE A 511 -17.36 27.43 -10.10
C PHE A 511 -17.31 27.04 -11.56
N ILE A 512 -18.01 25.98 -11.92
CA ILE A 512 -17.98 25.42 -13.27
C ILE A 512 -19.41 25.22 -13.75
N THR A 513 -19.77 25.89 -14.83
CA THR A 513 -20.99 25.61 -15.58
C THR A 513 -20.61 24.78 -16.79
N ILE A 514 -21.25 23.63 -16.98
CA ILE A 514 -20.93 22.68 -18.04
C ILE A 514 -22.19 22.17 -18.74
N GLU A 515 -22.14 22.11 -20.07
CA GLU A 515 -23.12 21.45 -20.93
C GLU A 515 -22.48 20.21 -21.55
N LEU A 516 -23.05 19.03 -21.24
CA LEU A 516 -22.53 17.76 -21.75
C LEU A 516 -23.07 17.48 -23.15
N VAL A 517 -22.18 17.22 -24.11
CA VAL A 517 -22.55 16.95 -25.51
C VAL A 517 -22.45 15.46 -25.84
N GLU A 518 -21.39 14.79 -25.40
CA GLU A 518 -21.14 13.38 -25.76
C GLU A 518 -20.32 12.65 -24.69
N ILE A 519 -20.46 11.33 -24.61
CA ILE A 519 -19.79 10.43 -23.66
C ILE A 519 -19.05 9.36 -24.45
N PHE A 520 -17.79 9.08 -24.06
CA PHE A 520 -16.98 8.01 -24.63
C PHE A 520 -16.59 7.01 -23.53
N THR A 521 -17.02 5.76 -23.66
CA THR A 521 -16.77 4.69 -22.68
C THR A 521 -15.70 3.70 -23.15
N ASN A 522 -15.10 2.99 -22.20
CA ASN A 522 -14.26 1.83 -22.46
C ASN A 522 -14.49 0.79 -21.36
N ASP A 523 -15.05 -0.36 -21.73
CA ASP A 523 -15.44 -1.43 -20.79
C ASP A 523 -14.23 -2.08 -20.10
N ASP A 524 -13.03 -1.96 -20.68
CA ASP A 524 -11.80 -2.54 -20.14
C ASP A 524 -11.06 -1.64 -19.12
N ALA A 525 -11.54 -0.41 -18.87
CA ALA A 525 -10.78 0.65 -18.16
C ALA A 525 -11.34 1.07 -16.78
N LEU A 526 -11.98 0.17 -16.04
CA LEU A 526 -12.72 0.48 -14.80
C LEU A 526 -11.91 1.17 -13.67
N ASP A 527 -10.58 1.02 -13.65
CA ASP A 527 -9.70 1.57 -12.58
C ASP A 527 -8.92 2.84 -12.99
N GLU A 528 -8.92 3.23 -14.27
CA GLU A 528 -8.12 4.37 -14.78
C GLU A 528 -8.96 5.50 -15.38
N SER A 529 -10.29 5.35 -15.44
CA SER A 529 -11.19 6.32 -16.07
C SER A 529 -11.36 7.64 -15.31
N PHE A 530 -11.31 7.60 -13.97
CA PHE A 530 -11.46 8.78 -13.10
C PHE A 530 -10.24 8.97 -12.18
N PRO A 531 -9.82 10.22 -11.92
CA PRO A 531 -8.84 10.49 -10.88
C PRO A 531 -9.40 10.09 -9.50
N ARG A 532 -8.51 9.68 -8.58
CA ARG A 532 -8.91 9.39 -7.21
C ARG A 532 -9.40 10.66 -6.52
N LEU A 533 -10.55 10.59 -5.84
CA LEU A 533 -11.11 11.71 -5.07
C LEU A 533 -10.37 11.87 -3.72
N ILE A 534 -9.09 12.19 -3.78
CA ILE A 534 -8.24 12.43 -2.60
C ILE A 534 -8.08 13.94 -2.45
N PRO A 535 -8.37 14.51 -1.27
CA PRO A 535 -8.12 15.93 -1.03
C PRO A 535 -6.61 16.20 -1.13
N PHE A 536 -6.26 17.23 -1.88
CA PHE A 536 -4.90 17.71 -2.02
C PHE A 536 -4.34 18.15 -0.66
N ASP A 537 -3.05 17.90 -0.44
CA ASP A 537 -2.35 18.42 0.74
C ASP A 537 -2.14 19.93 0.59
N LEU A 538 -2.98 20.70 1.28
CA LEU A 538 -3.00 22.15 1.20
C LEU A 538 -1.71 22.79 1.73
N VAL A 539 -0.95 22.08 2.57
CA VAL A 539 0.39 22.51 2.99
C VAL A 539 1.27 22.62 1.75
N GLN A 540 1.35 21.57 0.93
CA GLN A 540 2.19 21.53 -0.27
C GLN A 540 1.88 22.62 -1.30
N THR A 541 0.63 23.09 -1.38
CA THR A 541 0.27 24.16 -2.32
C THR A 541 0.84 25.52 -1.89
N LEU A 542 0.79 25.83 -0.60
CA LEU A 542 1.34 27.08 -0.06
C LEU A 542 2.87 27.14 -0.14
N LEU A 543 3.53 25.97 -0.01
CA LEU A 543 4.98 25.85 -0.17
C LEU A 543 5.50 26.46 -1.46
N LYS A 544 4.76 26.30 -2.56
CA LYS A 544 5.22 26.66 -3.90
C LYS A 544 5.12 28.15 -4.23
N HIS A 545 4.38 28.94 -3.45
CA HIS A 545 3.91 30.25 -3.93
C HIS A 545 4.11 31.42 -2.94
N SER A 546 4.34 31.17 -1.65
CA SER A 546 4.67 32.26 -0.71
C SER A 546 6.18 32.51 -0.67
N ILE A 547 6.62 33.73 -0.96
CA ILE A 547 8.04 34.09 -1.11
C ILE A 547 8.81 33.90 0.21
N SER A 548 8.21 34.19 1.36
CA SER A 548 8.83 33.98 2.68
C SER A 548 8.88 32.51 3.07
N SER A 549 7.83 31.73 2.78
CA SER A 549 7.85 30.30 3.07
C SER A 549 8.75 29.54 2.12
N TYR A 550 8.91 30.00 0.88
CA TYR A 550 9.77 29.36 -0.10
C TYR A 550 11.25 29.48 0.31
N GLU A 551 11.69 30.65 0.79
CA GLU A 551 13.06 30.83 1.30
C GLU A 551 13.32 29.96 2.55
N ASP A 552 12.36 29.87 3.47
CA ASP A 552 12.47 29.01 4.65
C ASP A 552 12.40 27.50 4.31
N TYR A 553 11.61 27.14 3.30
CA TYR A 553 11.55 25.79 2.74
C TYR A 553 12.88 25.41 2.08
N GLU A 554 13.47 26.32 1.30
CA GLU A 554 14.78 26.11 0.66
C GLU A 554 15.86 25.92 1.72
N LYS A 555 15.87 26.74 2.79
CA LYS A 555 16.76 26.54 3.95
C LYS A 555 16.53 25.21 4.65
N ALA A 556 15.28 24.79 4.83
CA ALA A 556 14.93 23.50 5.42
C ALA A 556 15.43 22.34 4.55
N ASN A 557 15.24 22.43 3.23
CA ASN A 557 15.74 21.46 2.25
C ASN A 557 17.26 21.39 2.22
N GLN A 558 17.96 22.53 2.21
CA GLN A 558 19.42 22.57 2.31
C GLN A 558 19.90 21.89 3.60
N LYS A 559 19.29 22.22 4.74
CA LYS A 559 19.62 21.59 6.03
C LYS A 559 19.37 20.08 6.01
N TYR A 560 18.26 19.65 5.41
CA TYR A 560 17.93 18.24 5.24
C TYR A 560 18.91 17.51 4.31
N ALA A 561 19.29 18.13 3.19
CA ALA A 561 20.29 17.62 2.26
C ALA A 561 21.66 17.46 2.94
N THR A 562 22.12 18.48 3.67
CA THR A 562 23.36 18.41 4.48
C THR A 562 23.30 17.27 5.49
N LEU A 563 22.19 17.11 6.20
CA LEU A 563 22.02 16.04 7.17
C LEU A 563 22.07 14.65 6.51
N ASN A 564 21.42 14.47 5.36
CA ASN A 564 21.51 13.25 4.58
C ASN A 564 22.94 12.97 4.11
N GLY A 565 23.66 14.01 3.69
CA GLY A 565 25.09 13.92 3.37
C GLY A 565 25.91 13.36 4.53
N ILE A 566 25.69 13.87 5.75
CA ILE A 566 26.34 13.38 6.97
C ILE A 566 25.95 11.93 7.25
N ARG A 567 24.66 11.60 7.26
CA ARG A 567 24.17 10.24 7.59
C ARG A 567 24.72 9.18 6.66
N ILE A 568 24.62 9.43 5.35
CA ILE A 568 25.08 8.51 4.32
C ILE A 568 26.59 8.36 4.38
N ALA A 569 27.33 9.46 4.54
CA ALA A 569 28.77 9.39 4.71
C ALA A 569 29.17 8.65 5.99
N ASN A 570 28.50 8.89 7.13
CA ASN A 570 28.75 8.19 8.40
C ASN A 570 28.55 6.69 8.25
N PHE A 571 27.46 6.28 7.61
CA PHE A 571 27.17 4.87 7.35
C PHE A 571 28.26 4.23 6.48
N TYR A 572 28.61 4.84 5.34
CA TYR A 572 29.62 4.28 4.43
C TYR A 572 31.07 4.48 4.90
N TYR A 573 31.33 5.38 5.84
CA TYR A 573 32.65 5.51 6.47
C TYR A 573 33.06 4.20 7.17
N LYS A 574 32.09 3.52 7.80
CA LYS A 574 32.30 2.20 8.41
C LYS A 574 32.63 1.11 7.38
N ALA A 575 32.38 1.35 6.09
CA ALA A 575 32.61 0.43 4.98
C ALA A 575 33.90 0.72 4.19
N GLN A 576 34.81 1.55 4.71
CA GLN A 576 36.03 1.97 3.99
C GLN A 576 36.99 0.85 3.59
N LYS A 577 36.85 -0.34 4.18
CA LYS A 577 37.59 -1.55 3.73
C LYS A 577 37.22 -1.98 2.31
N TYR A 578 36.09 -1.52 1.77
CA TYR A 578 35.58 -1.90 0.44
C TYR A 578 35.84 -0.82 -0.63
N PHE A 579 35.65 0.45 -0.28
CA PHE A 579 35.88 1.59 -1.18
C PHE A 579 36.15 2.86 -0.38
N SER A 580 36.76 3.86 -1.01
CA SER A 580 36.97 5.18 -0.38
C SER A 580 35.75 6.08 -0.61
N LEU A 581 35.41 6.92 0.38
CA LEU A 581 34.38 7.95 0.20
C LEU A 581 34.74 8.95 -0.93
N GLU A 582 36.04 9.12 -1.21
CA GLU A 582 36.52 9.94 -2.32
C GLU A 582 36.13 9.35 -3.69
N ASP A 583 36.19 8.03 -3.85
CA ASP A 583 35.77 7.38 -5.10
C ASP A 583 34.27 7.53 -5.32
N LEU A 584 33.46 7.39 -4.26
CA LEU A 584 32.02 7.60 -4.30
C LEU A 584 31.69 9.06 -4.67
N GLN A 585 32.36 10.03 -4.06
CA GLN A 585 32.23 11.46 -4.40
C GLN A 585 32.59 11.74 -5.87
N LYS A 586 33.65 11.11 -6.41
CA LYS A 586 34.01 11.24 -7.82
C LYS A 586 32.90 10.72 -8.74
N LYS A 587 32.20 9.65 -8.39
CA LYS A 587 31.06 9.12 -9.17
C LYS A 587 29.83 10.03 -9.07
N LEU A 588 29.50 10.53 -7.88
CA LEU A 588 28.42 11.53 -7.70
C LEU A 588 28.67 12.80 -8.52
N LYS A 589 29.91 13.31 -8.52
CA LYS A 589 30.30 14.45 -9.35
C LYS A 589 30.16 14.17 -10.86
N LYS A 590 30.40 12.93 -11.32
CA LYS A 590 30.17 12.57 -12.72
C LYS A 590 28.67 12.64 -13.08
N LEU A 591 27.81 12.10 -12.21
CA LEU A 591 26.36 12.16 -12.39
C LEU A 591 25.84 13.61 -12.43
N LYS A 592 26.34 14.47 -11.52
CA LYS A 592 26.04 15.92 -11.54
C LYS A 592 26.34 16.57 -12.89
N ASN A 593 27.46 16.20 -13.51
CA ASN A 593 27.86 16.74 -14.82
C ASN A 593 27.13 16.07 -16.00
N GLY A 594 26.00 15.39 -15.76
CA GLY A 594 25.19 14.74 -16.80
C GLY A 594 25.85 13.51 -17.44
N LYS A 595 26.88 12.92 -16.80
CA LYS A 595 27.56 11.74 -17.35
C LYS A 595 26.91 10.46 -16.85
N CYS A 596 26.52 9.58 -17.78
CA CYS A 596 26.04 8.25 -17.43
C CYS A 596 27.17 7.39 -16.83
N LEU A 597 26.80 6.58 -15.83
CA LEU A 597 27.66 5.51 -15.33
C LEU A 597 27.34 4.21 -16.09
N GLN A 598 28.33 3.33 -16.24
CA GLN A 598 28.08 1.99 -16.79
C GLN A 598 27.33 1.16 -15.73
N ILE A 599 26.13 0.72 -16.09
CA ILE A 599 25.26 -0.08 -15.23
C ILE A 599 25.34 -1.52 -15.73
N GLU A 600 26.08 -2.36 -15.02
CA GLU A 600 25.80 -3.80 -15.06
C GLU A 600 24.65 -4.05 -14.08
N SER A 601 23.64 -4.84 -14.48
CA SER A 601 22.49 -5.16 -13.64
C SER A 601 22.94 -6.04 -12.47
N GLN A 602 23.42 -5.40 -11.40
CA GLN A 602 23.95 -6.04 -10.21
C GLN A 602 23.32 -5.47 -8.94
N GLU A 603 22.00 -5.30 -8.94
CA GLU A 603 21.23 -4.97 -7.72
C GLU A 603 21.52 -5.99 -6.60
N GLU A 604 21.77 -7.26 -6.98
CA GLU A 604 22.21 -8.30 -6.07
C GLU A 604 23.54 -7.95 -5.35
N LEU A 605 24.49 -7.27 -6.02
CA LEU A 605 25.76 -6.88 -5.42
C LEU A 605 25.55 -5.82 -4.34
N LEU A 606 24.71 -4.81 -4.61
CA LEU A 606 24.39 -3.75 -3.65
C LEU A 606 23.65 -4.30 -2.43
N ASN A 607 22.63 -5.14 -2.66
CA ASN A 607 21.84 -5.74 -1.59
C ASN A 607 22.68 -6.70 -0.72
N GLN A 608 23.59 -7.46 -1.32
CA GLN A 608 24.51 -8.34 -0.59
C GLN A 608 25.51 -7.52 0.23
N PHE A 609 26.08 -6.46 -0.34
CA PHE A 609 26.96 -5.54 0.35
C PHE A 609 26.30 -4.94 1.60
N HIS A 610 25.08 -4.41 1.48
CA HIS A 610 24.35 -3.86 2.63
C HIS A 610 23.99 -4.91 3.67
N LEU A 611 23.60 -6.13 3.26
CA LEU A 611 23.32 -7.23 4.18
C LEU A 611 24.56 -7.54 5.02
N ASP A 612 25.72 -7.62 4.39
CA ASP A 612 26.98 -7.94 5.05
C ASP A 612 27.44 -6.79 5.96
N LEU A 613 27.17 -5.52 5.62
CA LEU A 613 27.37 -4.41 6.55
C LEU A 613 26.48 -4.54 7.79
N TYR A 614 25.17 -4.77 7.63
CA TYR A 614 24.25 -4.88 8.76
C TYR A 614 24.44 -6.13 9.61
N SER A 615 25.06 -7.18 9.07
CA SER A 615 25.43 -8.38 9.84
C SER A 615 26.60 -8.13 10.81
N GLN A 616 27.36 -7.05 10.61
CA GLN A 616 28.47 -6.68 11.49
C GLN A 616 27.95 -5.89 12.69
N ASN A 617 28.33 -6.29 13.92
CA ASN A 617 27.90 -5.66 15.18
C ASN A 617 28.17 -4.15 15.26
N SER A 618 29.07 -3.60 14.42
CA SER A 618 29.36 -2.15 14.32
C SER A 618 28.28 -1.33 13.59
N PHE A 619 27.25 -1.98 13.06
CA PHE A 619 26.16 -1.37 12.29
C PHE A 619 24.77 -1.59 12.91
N SER A 620 24.68 -1.88 14.21
CA SER A 620 23.43 -1.73 14.97
C SER A 620 22.87 -0.32 14.73
N SER A 621 21.55 -0.19 14.56
CA SER A 621 20.91 1.04 14.07
C SER A 621 21.40 2.32 14.73
N PHE A 622 21.45 3.39 13.93
CA PHE A 622 21.54 4.75 14.42
C PHE A 622 20.27 5.17 15.13
#